data_AF-A0A2P8DTG2-F1
#
_entry.id   AF-A0A2P8DTG2-F1
#
_cell.length_a   1.000
_cell.length_b   1.000
_cell.length_c   1.000
_cell.angle_alpha   90.00
_cell.angle_beta   90.00
_cell.angle_gamma   90.00
#
_symmetry.space_group_name_H-M   'P 1'
#
loop_
_entity.id
_entity.type
_entity.pdbx_description
1 polymer ?
#
loop_
_entity_poly.entity_id
_entity_poly.type
_entity_poly.pdbx_seq_one_letter_code
_entity_poly.pdbx_strand_id
1 'polypeptide(L)'
;MSFFCRSQAQQISLFDEETVLDITLSGDLDKLFKDRVGEATYLNLHLRYRDERGELVEIPIKSKTRGNFRRRKNVCTYPPLLLNFSKSTSSNSIFHQQDKVKLVMPCKMDKYVIREYYAYKLFNLISEKSFKVRLVRITLEDSSGKMKQEGPFYAFLIEEEEQLAKRNGIEVLKKDFLRPELVIKEDFLAMAVFQYLIGNTDWSVQYRQNIKLFSDQYQENIVAVPYDFDHAGIVSAPYAKPAEALKLSSVLERRYRGYCIQDMEKFEHVFTIFNERKDDIYELYTGSPYLEKSYINSTLKYLNAFYRTINSPRLAKVEFTYPCDPEGTGHVVIKGLREIEDQD
;
A
#
# COMPACT_ATOMS: atom_id res chain seq x y z
N MET A 1 19.12 49.17 11.12
CA MET A 1 19.57 47.80 10.81
C MET A 1 18.34 46.92 10.71
N SER A 2 17.92 46.59 9.48
CA SER A 2 16.75 45.75 9.22
C SER A 2 17.00 44.32 9.64
N PHE A 3 16.11 43.79 10.49
CA PHE A 3 15.97 42.36 10.72
C PHE A 3 15.30 41.72 9.50
N PHE A 4 16.04 40.91 8.75
CA PHE A 4 15.46 40.03 7.75
C PHE A 4 14.86 38.80 8.45
N CYS A 5 13.54 38.80 8.64
CA CYS A 5 12.79 37.58 8.90
C CYS A 5 12.70 36.82 7.57
N ARG A 6 13.54 35.79 7.38
CA ARG A 6 13.35 34.83 6.29
C ARG A 6 12.16 33.96 6.66
N SER A 7 11.01 34.24 6.07
CA SER A 7 9.96 33.23 5.88
C SER A 7 10.57 32.08 5.11
N GLN A 8 10.86 30.96 5.79
CA GLN A 8 11.04 29.69 5.10
C GLN A 8 9.66 29.28 4.61
N ALA A 9 9.39 29.47 3.31
CA ALA A 9 8.29 28.79 2.67
C ALA A 9 8.44 27.29 2.97
N GLN A 10 7.46 26.72 3.65
CA GLN A 10 7.44 25.31 4.00
C GLN A 10 7.43 24.53 2.68
N GLN A 11 8.56 23.91 2.33
CA GLN A 11 8.69 23.16 1.09
C GLN A 11 7.68 22.00 1.13
N ILE A 12 6.78 21.97 0.15
CA ILE A 12 5.72 20.97 0.04
C ILE A 12 6.35 19.57 -0.05
N SER A 13 5.89 18.64 0.78
CA SER A 13 6.40 17.26 0.79
C SER A 13 5.80 16.46 -0.37
N LEU A 14 6.56 15.48 -0.87
CA LEU A 14 6.18 14.61 -1.98
C LEU A 14 4.75 14.05 -1.85
N PHE A 15 4.30 13.72 -0.63
CA PHE A 15 3.03 13.04 -0.35
C PHE A 15 1.92 13.95 0.20
N ASP A 16 2.16 15.26 0.30
CA ASP A 16 1.13 16.21 0.71
C ASP A 16 0.29 16.71 -0.48
N GLU A 17 0.76 16.46 -1.70
CA GLU A 17 0.09 16.79 -2.95
C GLU A 17 -0.70 15.61 -3.51
N GLU A 18 -1.97 15.86 -3.85
CA GLU A 18 -2.87 14.87 -4.49
C GLU A 18 -2.78 14.92 -6.03
N THR A 19 -2.14 15.95 -6.58
CA THR A 19 -1.97 16.10 -8.02
C THR A 19 -1.07 15.01 -8.60
N VAL A 20 -1.49 14.47 -9.75
CA VAL A 20 -0.74 13.44 -10.47
C VAL A 20 0.61 14.01 -10.88
N LEU A 21 1.68 13.34 -10.46
CA LEU A 21 3.04 13.73 -10.82
C LEU A 21 3.45 13.05 -12.12
N ASP A 22 3.80 13.82 -13.14
CA ASP A 22 4.42 13.31 -14.35
C ASP A 22 5.91 13.07 -14.10
N ILE A 23 6.35 11.81 -14.26
CA ILE A 23 7.75 11.43 -14.09
C ILE A 23 8.26 10.70 -15.34
N THR A 24 9.55 10.88 -15.62
CA THR A 24 10.29 10.05 -16.57
C THR A 24 11.41 9.34 -15.85
N LEU A 25 11.50 8.03 -16.04
CA LEU A 25 12.62 7.22 -15.56
C LEU A 25 13.48 6.81 -16.76
N SER A 26 14.76 7.17 -16.73
CA SER A 26 15.69 6.90 -17.82
C SER A 26 16.98 6.21 -17.37
N GLY A 27 17.52 5.33 -18.21
CA GLY A 27 18.77 4.57 -17.99
C GLY A 27 18.73 3.19 -18.64
N ASP A 28 19.56 2.24 -18.19
CA ASP A 28 19.57 0.87 -18.72
C ASP A 28 18.38 0.06 -18.15
N LEU A 29 17.19 0.35 -18.67
CA LEU A 29 15.92 -0.24 -18.23
C LEU A 29 15.79 -1.69 -18.72
N ASP A 30 16.40 -2.04 -19.86
CA ASP A 30 16.48 -3.43 -20.33
C ASP A 30 17.16 -4.31 -19.27
N LYS A 31 18.30 -3.87 -18.76
CA LYS A 31 19.02 -4.58 -17.69
C LYS A 31 18.21 -4.59 -16.40
N LEU A 32 17.63 -3.45 -15.99
CA LEU A 32 16.80 -3.34 -14.78
C LEU A 32 15.65 -4.35 -14.80
N PHE A 33 14.88 -4.39 -15.88
CA PHE A 33 13.72 -5.28 -15.97
C PHE A 33 14.10 -6.72 -16.29
N LYS A 34 15.34 -7.04 -16.66
CA LYS A 34 15.80 -8.43 -16.76
C LYS A 34 16.28 -8.98 -15.41
N ASP A 35 16.75 -8.13 -14.51
CA ASP A 35 17.21 -8.48 -13.17
C ASP A 35 16.04 -8.76 -12.21
N ARG A 36 15.63 -10.04 -12.13
CA ARG A 36 14.43 -10.49 -11.41
C ARG A 36 14.64 -11.75 -10.56
N VAL A 37 15.86 -12.27 -10.49
CA VAL A 37 16.21 -13.52 -9.80
C VAL A 37 17.23 -13.23 -8.71
N GLY A 38 17.09 -13.88 -7.55
CA GLY A 38 17.96 -13.65 -6.40
C GLY A 38 17.86 -12.23 -5.84
N GLU A 39 18.98 -11.72 -5.34
CA GLU A 39 19.08 -10.34 -4.86
C GLU A 39 19.27 -9.37 -6.03
N ALA A 40 18.24 -8.55 -6.29
CA ALA A 40 18.30 -7.56 -7.36
C ALA A 40 19.37 -6.49 -7.06
N THR A 41 20.13 -6.12 -8.08
CA THR A 41 21.24 -5.16 -8.02
C THR A 41 20.74 -3.75 -8.31
N TYR A 42 21.33 -2.76 -7.63
CA TYR A 42 21.06 -1.36 -7.93
C TYR A 42 21.73 -0.92 -9.24
N LEU A 43 20.96 -0.33 -10.13
CA LEU A 43 21.42 0.33 -11.36
C LEU A 43 21.26 1.83 -11.24
N ASN A 44 22.19 2.59 -11.83
CA ASN A 44 22.09 4.05 -11.89
C ASN A 44 21.04 4.43 -12.94
N LEU A 45 20.09 5.27 -12.56
CA LEU A 45 19.05 5.82 -13.41
C LEU A 45 18.92 7.32 -13.14
N HIS A 46 18.12 7.99 -13.97
CA HIS A 46 17.73 9.38 -13.78
C HIS A 46 16.21 9.45 -13.65
N LEU A 47 15.74 10.19 -12.64
CA LEU A 47 14.34 10.53 -12.49
C LEU A 47 14.15 11.99 -12.88
N ARG A 48 13.24 12.26 -13.81
CA ARG A 48 12.91 13.61 -14.28
C ARG A 48 11.46 13.93 -14.00
N TYR A 49 11.17 15.16 -13.60
CA TYR A 49 9.82 15.71 -13.43
C TYR A 49 9.84 17.23 -13.62
N ARG A 50 8.67 17.86 -13.72
CA ARG A 50 8.55 19.32 -13.70
C ARG A 50 8.12 19.77 -12.31
N ASP A 51 8.82 20.76 -11.76
CA ASP A 51 8.44 21.36 -10.48
C ASP A 51 7.24 22.31 -10.63
N GLU A 52 6.84 22.95 -9.54
CA GLU A 52 5.72 23.92 -9.49
C GLU A 52 5.92 25.14 -10.41
N ARG A 53 7.17 25.43 -10.80
CA ARG A 53 7.52 26.52 -11.72
C ARG A 53 7.56 26.06 -13.18
N GLY A 54 7.36 24.75 -13.43
CA GLY A 54 7.48 24.12 -14.74
C GLY A 54 8.92 23.82 -15.15
N GLU A 55 9.90 24.06 -14.28
CA GLU A 55 11.31 23.80 -14.54
C GLU A 55 11.56 22.29 -14.52
N LEU A 56 12.38 21.82 -15.46
CA LEU A 56 12.75 20.41 -15.52
C LEU A 56 13.77 20.11 -14.42
N VAL A 57 13.38 19.28 -13.48
CA VAL A 57 14.27 18.77 -12.43
C VAL A 57 14.70 17.36 -12.81
N GLU A 58 16.00 17.10 -12.78
CA GLU A 58 16.59 15.78 -12.99
C GLU A 58 17.37 15.36 -11.74
N ILE A 59 17.08 14.15 -11.26
CA ILE A 59 17.71 13.58 -10.08
C ILE A 59 18.39 12.27 -10.48
N PRO A 60 19.73 12.19 -10.36
CA PRO A 60 20.44 10.92 -10.40
C PRO A 60 20.01 10.06 -9.21
N ILE A 61 19.52 8.85 -9.50
CA ILE A 61 19.06 7.87 -8.51
C ILE A 61 19.66 6.50 -8.78
N LYS A 62 19.52 5.60 -7.81
CA LYS A 62 19.69 4.17 -8.03
C LYS A 62 18.34 3.48 -8.00
N SER A 63 18.14 2.45 -8.81
CA SER A 63 16.93 1.64 -8.72
C SER A 63 17.20 0.16 -8.92
N LYS A 64 16.32 -0.66 -8.35
CA LYS A 64 16.27 -2.10 -8.53
C LYS A 64 14.83 -2.60 -8.53
N THR A 65 14.61 -3.78 -9.10
CA THR A 65 13.30 -4.45 -8.98
C THR A 65 13.08 -4.90 -7.53
N ARG A 66 11.82 -4.92 -7.08
CA ARG A 66 11.44 -5.37 -5.74
C ARG A 66 10.26 -6.34 -5.76
N GLY A 67 10.03 -6.97 -4.61
CA GLY A 67 8.92 -7.89 -4.38
C GLY A 67 9.22 -9.31 -4.83
N ASN A 68 8.35 -10.24 -4.44
CA ASN A 68 8.54 -11.67 -4.72
C ASN A 68 7.64 -12.11 -5.89
N PHE A 69 6.33 -12.00 -5.73
CA PHE A 69 5.36 -12.46 -6.73
C PHE A 69 5.38 -11.59 -7.99
N ARG A 70 5.16 -10.27 -7.83
CA ARG A 70 5.13 -9.29 -8.94
C ARG A 70 6.49 -9.06 -9.62
N ARG A 71 7.59 -9.59 -9.06
CA ARG A 71 8.91 -9.54 -9.69
C ARG A 71 9.07 -10.61 -10.78
N ARG A 72 8.34 -11.72 -10.70
CA ARG A 72 8.48 -12.86 -11.63
C ARG A 72 8.02 -12.48 -13.05
N LYS A 73 8.80 -12.87 -14.07
CA LYS A 73 8.56 -12.53 -15.49
C LYS A 73 7.22 -13.02 -16.03
N ASN A 74 6.78 -14.20 -15.59
CA ASN A 74 5.49 -14.78 -16.00
C ASN A 74 4.28 -14.12 -15.31
N VAL A 75 4.51 -13.29 -14.28
CA VAL A 75 3.45 -12.61 -13.53
C VAL A 75 3.26 -11.17 -14.02
N CYS A 76 4.33 -10.39 -14.09
CA CYS A 76 4.27 -8.97 -14.45
C CYS A 76 5.20 -8.61 -15.61
N THR A 77 4.70 -7.79 -16.52
CA THR A 77 5.53 -7.11 -17.53
C THR A 77 6.40 -6.05 -16.87
N TYR A 78 5.79 -5.20 -16.03
CA TYR A 78 6.46 -4.13 -15.29
C TYR A 78 6.54 -4.47 -13.80
N PRO A 79 7.68 -4.96 -13.29
CA PRO A 79 7.84 -5.28 -11.88
C PRO A 79 7.88 -3.99 -11.04
N PRO A 80 7.43 -4.00 -9.79
CA PRO A 80 7.58 -2.85 -8.90
C PRO A 80 9.06 -2.52 -8.68
N LEU A 81 9.36 -1.23 -8.50
CA LEU A 81 10.71 -0.72 -8.36
C LEU A 81 10.93 -0.13 -6.97
N LEU A 82 12.18 -0.16 -6.51
CA LEU A 82 12.64 0.62 -5.38
C LEU A 82 13.53 1.74 -5.91
N LEU A 83 13.14 2.99 -5.70
CA LEU A 83 13.89 4.18 -6.09
C LEU A 83 14.71 4.65 -4.90
N ASN A 84 16.03 4.74 -5.06
CA ASN A 84 16.97 5.12 -4.01
C ASN A 84 17.59 6.48 -4.35
N PHE A 85 17.31 7.46 -3.51
CA PHE A 85 17.70 8.86 -3.64
C PHE A 85 18.87 9.15 -2.70
N SER A 86 19.92 9.77 -3.22
CA SER A 86 21.01 10.25 -2.37
C SER A 86 20.70 11.64 -1.84
N LYS A 87 20.98 11.89 -0.55
CA LYS A 87 20.75 13.21 0.08
C LYS A 87 21.44 14.36 -0.67
N SER A 88 22.60 14.11 -1.27
CA SER A 88 23.34 15.12 -2.03
C SER A 88 22.67 15.47 -3.37
N THR A 89 22.01 14.51 -4.02
CA THR A 89 21.36 14.73 -5.33
C THR A 89 19.90 15.15 -5.23
N SER A 90 19.21 14.85 -4.12
CA SER A 90 17.78 15.15 -3.95
C SER A 90 17.48 16.39 -3.11
N SER A 91 18.47 17.06 -2.52
CA SER A 91 18.29 18.15 -1.55
C SER A 91 17.41 19.31 -2.04
N ASN A 92 17.49 19.67 -3.32
CA ASN A 92 16.71 20.75 -3.93
C ASN A 92 15.47 20.25 -4.68
N SER A 93 14.95 19.07 -4.33
CA SER A 93 13.80 18.45 -5.02
C SER A 93 12.64 18.15 -4.07
N ILE A 94 11.47 17.85 -4.63
CA ILE A 94 10.33 17.34 -3.82
C ILE A 94 10.63 16.01 -3.12
N PHE A 95 11.68 15.30 -3.54
CA PHE A 95 12.15 14.04 -2.95
C PHE A 95 13.19 14.24 -1.83
N HIS A 96 13.51 15.46 -1.41
CA HIS A 96 14.59 15.76 -0.46
C HIS A 96 14.49 15.05 0.91
N GLN A 97 13.27 14.67 1.32
CA GLN A 97 13.02 13.94 2.58
C GLN A 97 13.02 12.42 2.40
N GLN A 98 13.21 11.93 1.18
CA GLN A 98 13.14 10.51 0.85
C GLN A 98 14.53 9.91 0.69
N ASP A 99 14.73 8.70 1.21
CA ASP A 99 15.88 7.82 0.94
C ASP A 99 15.46 6.75 -0.08
N LYS A 100 14.41 5.97 0.21
CA LYS A 100 13.97 4.81 -0.59
C LYS A 100 12.47 4.77 -0.82
N VAL A 101 12.02 5.30 -1.95
CA VAL A 101 10.60 5.30 -2.31
C VAL A 101 10.24 4.05 -3.09
N LYS A 102 9.17 3.37 -2.67
CA LYS A 102 8.59 2.24 -3.41
C LYS A 102 7.74 2.79 -4.55
N LEU A 103 8.01 2.36 -5.78
CA LEU A 103 7.21 2.66 -6.97
C LEU A 103 6.43 1.41 -7.39
N VAL A 104 5.11 1.46 -7.24
CA VAL A 104 4.20 0.40 -7.68
C VAL A 104 3.89 0.59 -9.16
N MET A 105 4.34 -0.38 -9.95
CA MET A 105 4.24 -0.39 -11.41
C MET A 105 3.00 -1.17 -11.88
N PRO A 106 2.43 -0.85 -13.07
CA PRO A 106 1.16 -1.42 -13.59
C PRO A 106 1.10 -2.94 -13.68
N CYS A 107 2.22 -3.66 -13.50
CA CYS A 107 2.36 -5.10 -13.65
C CYS A 107 1.89 -5.59 -15.04
N LYS A 108 0.58 -5.76 -15.24
CA LYS A 108 -0.05 -6.10 -16.52
C LYS A 108 -0.86 -4.95 -17.13
N MET A 109 -1.61 -4.20 -16.32
CA MET A 109 -2.48 -3.11 -16.76
C MET A 109 -2.58 -2.04 -15.67
N ASP A 110 -2.51 -0.78 -16.07
CA ASP A 110 -2.56 0.41 -15.21
C ASP A 110 -3.81 0.49 -14.33
N LYS A 111 -4.97 0.07 -14.84
CA LYS A 111 -6.23 0.10 -14.08
C LYS A 111 -6.16 -0.60 -12.72
N TYR A 112 -5.42 -1.70 -12.58
CA TYR A 112 -5.33 -2.40 -11.29
C TYR A 112 -4.46 -1.65 -10.29
N VAL A 113 -3.46 -0.94 -10.77
CA VAL A 113 -2.61 -0.10 -9.92
C VAL A 113 -3.34 1.15 -9.46
N ILE A 114 -4.20 1.73 -10.30
CA ILE A 114 -5.11 2.79 -9.86
C ILE A 114 -6.04 2.25 -8.76
N ARG A 115 -6.61 1.05 -8.93
CA ARG A 115 -7.48 0.44 -7.90
C ARG A 115 -6.74 0.17 -6.59
N GLU A 116 -5.50 -0.32 -6.64
CA GLU A 116 -4.63 -0.51 -5.47
C GLU A 116 -4.33 0.84 -4.79
N TYR A 117 -4.01 1.88 -5.55
CA TYR A 117 -3.85 3.25 -5.05
C TYR A 117 -5.10 3.71 -4.27
N TYR A 118 -6.30 3.48 -4.80
CA TYR A 118 -7.54 3.84 -4.10
C TYR A 118 -7.76 3.05 -2.80
N ALA A 119 -7.25 1.82 -2.68
CA ALA A 119 -7.31 1.09 -1.41
C ALA A 119 -6.43 1.76 -0.33
N TYR A 120 -5.26 2.30 -0.70
CA TYR A 120 -4.45 3.12 0.21
C TYR A 120 -5.18 4.40 0.61
N LYS A 121 -5.76 5.13 -0.37
CA LYS A 121 -6.53 6.36 -0.10
C LYS A 121 -7.72 6.10 0.83
N LEU A 122 -8.39 4.96 0.67
CA LEU A 122 -9.47 4.55 1.57
C LEU A 122 -8.94 4.38 3.00
N PHE A 123 -7.82 3.68 3.20
CA PHE A 123 -7.26 3.53 4.54
C PHE A 123 -6.81 4.85 5.16
N ASN A 124 -6.35 5.82 4.36
CA ASN A 124 -6.02 7.17 4.84
C ASN A 124 -7.24 7.89 5.46
N LEU A 125 -8.47 7.57 5.04
CA LEU A 125 -9.70 8.11 5.66
C LEU A 125 -10.02 7.49 7.03
N ILE A 126 -9.49 6.29 7.29
CA ILE A 126 -9.78 5.51 8.51
C ILE A 126 -8.73 5.74 9.60
N SER A 127 -7.46 5.88 9.22
CA SER A 127 -6.38 6.02 10.19
C SER A 127 -5.29 6.95 9.68
N GLU A 128 -4.84 7.86 10.53
CA GLU A 128 -3.63 8.67 10.28
C GLU A 128 -2.37 7.79 10.24
N LYS A 129 -2.36 6.65 10.93
CA LYS A 129 -1.28 5.66 10.95
C LYS A 129 -1.37 4.75 9.71
N SER A 130 -1.32 5.36 8.53
CA SER A 130 -1.46 4.71 7.22
C SER A 130 -0.39 5.22 6.26
N PHE A 131 0.03 4.44 5.27
CA PHE A 131 0.96 4.98 4.27
C PHE A 131 0.25 6.00 3.38
N LYS A 132 0.81 7.20 3.26
CA LYS A 132 0.42 8.12 2.19
C LYS A 132 0.91 7.56 0.84
N VAL A 133 0.19 7.91 -0.22
CA VAL A 133 0.52 7.50 -1.59
C VAL A 133 0.32 8.67 -2.55
N ARG A 134 1.13 8.72 -3.61
CA ARG A 134 0.99 9.71 -4.69
C ARG A 134 0.90 9.03 -6.04
N LEU A 135 -0.17 9.33 -6.78
CA LEU A 135 -0.37 8.84 -8.14
C LEU A 135 0.62 9.53 -9.08
N VAL A 136 1.22 8.76 -9.97
CA VAL A 136 2.17 9.26 -10.98
C VAL A 136 1.79 8.74 -12.36
N ARG A 137 2.11 9.51 -13.40
CA ARG A 137 2.18 9.02 -14.78
C ARG A 137 3.65 8.89 -15.14
N ILE A 138 4.09 7.67 -15.39
CA ILE A 138 5.49 7.36 -15.65
C ILE A 138 5.72 7.09 -17.13
N THR A 139 6.75 7.73 -17.69
CA THR A 139 7.35 7.41 -18.98
C THR A 139 8.67 6.69 -18.75
N LEU A 140 8.93 5.63 -19.52
CA LEU A 140 10.16 4.84 -19.46
C LEU A 140 11.02 5.11 -20.69
N GLU A 141 12.26 5.51 -20.49
CA GLU A 141 13.21 5.79 -21.57
C GLU A 141 14.50 4.96 -21.40
N ASP A 142 14.65 3.92 -22.22
CA ASP A 142 15.82 3.04 -22.17
C ASP A 142 17.02 3.65 -22.91
N SER A 143 18.10 3.91 -22.19
CA SER A 143 19.34 4.43 -22.76
C SER A 143 20.16 3.37 -23.50
N SER A 144 19.84 2.08 -23.32
CA SER A 144 20.55 0.99 -24.02
C SER A 144 20.12 0.83 -25.48
N GLY A 145 18.98 1.43 -25.87
CA GLY A 145 18.39 1.33 -27.20
C GLY A 145 17.74 -0.04 -27.49
N LYS A 146 17.67 -0.93 -26.49
CA LYS A 146 17.08 -2.28 -26.63
C LYS A 146 15.59 -2.30 -26.34
N MET A 147 15.10 -1.34 -25.56
CA MET A 147 13.67 -1.12 -25.35
C MET A 147 13.25 0.18 -26.04
N LYS A 148 12.03 0.20 -26.59
CA LYS A 148 11.42 1.44 -27.06
C LYS A 148 10.99 2.27 -25.85
N GLN A 149 10.80 3.57 -26.06
CA GLN A 149 10.13 4.40 -25.07
C GLN A 149 8.71 3.85 -24.84
N GLU A 150 8.32 3.72 -23.57
CA GLU A 150 7.02 3.17 -23.17
C GLU A 150 6.30 4.12 -22.20
N GLY A 151 4.97 4.05 -22.20
CA GLY A 151 4.10 4.95 -21.44
C GLY A 151 3.67 6.20 -22.22
N PRO A 152 3.06 7.19 -21.54
CA PRO A 152 2.85 7.22 -20.09
C PRO A 152 1.81 6.19 -19.63
N PHE A 153 2.04 5.58 -18.47
CA PHE A 153 1.06 4.76 -17.77
C PHE A 153 0.97 5.14 -16.30
N TYR A 154 -0.17 4.84 -15.66
CA TYR A 154 -0.34 5.12 -14.24
C TYR A 154 0.48 4.16 -13.37
N ALA A 155 1.12 4.74 -12.35
CA ALA A 155 1.84 4.09 -11.26
C ALA A 155 1.57 4.87 -9.96
N PHE A 156 2.07 4.41 -8.82
CA PHE A 156 2.05 5.24 -7.62
C PHE A 156 3.25 5.02 -6.71
N LEU A 157 3.60 6.06 -5.97
CA LEU A 157 4.63 6.07 -4.95
C LEU A 157 4.01 5.80 -3.58
N ILE A 158 4.72 5.09 -2.72
CA ILE A 158 4.32 4.84 -1.32
C ILE A 158 5.28 5.55 -0.38
N GLU A 159 4.73 6.23 0.62
CA GLU A 159 5.45 6.86 1.73
C GLU A 159 6.40 5.89 2.42
N GLU A 160 7.57 6.40 2.81
CA GLU A 160 8.54 5.61 3.55
C GLU A 160 8.11 5.35 4.99
N GLU A 161 8.53 4.20 5.52
CA GLU A 161 8.26 3.80 6.90
C GLU A 161 8.74 4.87 7.89
N GLU A 162 9.94 5.43 7.69
CA GLU A 162 10.48 6.49 8.55
C GLU A 162 9.68 7.80 8.48
N GLN A 163 9.07 8.13 7.34
CA GLN A 163 8.27 9.35 7.21
C GLN A 163 6.90 9.20 7.88
N LEU A 164 6.26 8.04 7.72
CA LEU A 164 5.06 7.68 8.46
C LEU A 164 5.36 7.72 9.97
N ALA A 165 6.45 7.09 10.41
CA ALA A 165 6.86 7.04 11.80
C ALA A 165 7.04 8.46 12.37
N LYS A 166 7.82 9.29 11.68
CA LYS A 166 8.10 10.68 12.05
C LYS A 166 6.83 11.52 12.21
N ARG A 167 5.89 11.47 11.26
CA ARG A 167 4.67 12.30 11.31
C ARG A 167 3.65 11.84 12.35
N ASN A 168 3.79 10.61 12.87
CA ASN A 168 2.95 10.07 13.94
C ASN A 168 3.66 10.02 15.30
N GLY A 169 4.91 10.48 15.41
CA GLY A 169 5.69 10.44 16.65
C GLY A 169 5.98 9.02 17.15
N ILE A 170 6.13 8.06 16.24
CA ILE A 170 6.42 6.65 16.52
C ILE A 170 7.70 6.23 15.79
N GLU A 171 8.21 5.03 16.08
CA GLU A 171 9.42 4.45 15.48
C GLU A 171 9.13 3.13 14.75
N VAL A 172 9.95 2.80 13.75
CA VAL A 172 9.82 1.53 13.02
C VAL A 172 10.22 0.35 13.92
N LEU A 173 9.31 -0.61 14.10
CA LEU A 173 9.55 -1.80 14.89
C LEU A 173 9.85 -3.02 14.00
N LYS A 174 11.06 -3.57 14.10
CA LYS A 174 11.45 -4.80 13.39
C LYS A 174 11.36 -6.02 14.29
N LYS A 175 10.14 -6.50 14.53
CA LYS A 175 9.87 -7.66 15.39
C LYS A 175 9.01 -8.70 14.69
N ASP A 176 9.52 -9.92 14.55
CA ASP A 176 8.76 -11.08 14.05
C ASP A 176 8.06 -11.84 15.18
N PHE A 177 7.10 -12.69 14.81
CA PHE A 177 6.31 -13.54 15.70
C PHE A 177 5.51 -12.75 16.76
N LEU A 178 5.19 -11.49 16.46
CA LEU A 178 4.39 -10.66 17.34
C LEU A 178 2.94 -11.14 17.37
N ARG A 179 2.44 -11.49 18.55
CA ARG A 179 1.02 -11.82 18.74
C ARG A 179 0.16 -10.57 18.43
N PRO A 180 -0.90 -10.69 17.62
CA PRO A 180 -1.79 -9.58 17.28
C PRO A 180 -2.39 -8.87 18.50
N GLU A 181 -2.60 -9.59 19.59
CA GLU A 181 -3.15 -9.09 20.85
C GLU A 181 -2.22 -8.12 21.60
N LEU A 182 -0.95 -8.00 21.16
CA LEU A 182 0.01 -7.02 21.67
C LEU A 182 -0.03 -5.68 20.91
N VAL A 183 -0.74 -5.62 19.78
CA VAL A 183 -1.01 -4.37 19.06
C VAL A 183 -2.11 -3.62 19.81
N ILE A 184 -2.05 -2.30 19.84
CA ILE A 184 -3.12 -1.44 20.37
C ILE A 184 -4.44 -1.90 19.76
N LYS A 185 -5.37 -2.34 20.60
CA LYS A 185 -6.57 -3.08 20.21
C LYS A 185 -7.42 -2.27 19.22
N GLU A 186 -7.63 -0.99 19.49
CA GLU A 186 -8.43 -0.09 18.65
C GLU A 186 -7.81 0.04 17.25
N ASP A 187 -6.50 0.27 17.15
CA ASP A 187 -5.78 0.34 15.87
C ASP A 187 -5.83 -1.00 15.12
N PHE A 188 -5.65 -2.11 15.83
CA PHE A 188 -5.72 -3.45 15.26
C PHE A 188 -7.11 -3.74 14.69
N LEU A 189 -8.18 -3.43 15.43
CA LEU A 189 -9.54 -3.67 14.97
C LEU A 189 -9.90 -2.78 13.79
N ALA A 190 -9.51 -1.50 13.80
CA ALA A 190 -9.69 -0.61 12.65
C ALA A 190 -8.98 -1.15 11.40
N MET A 191 -7.73 -1.61 11.53
CA MET A 191 -6.99 -2.28 10.46
C MET A 191 -7.71 -3.55 10.00
N ALA A 192 -8.11 -4.44 10.91
CA ALA A 192 -8.70 -5.73 10.55
C ALA A 192 -10.09 -5.58 9.89
N VAL A 193 -10.90 -4.63 10.35
CA VAL A 193 -12.19 -4.27 9.72
C VAL A 193 -11.95 -3.62 8.36
N PHE A 194 -10.91 -2.79 8.19
CA PHE A 194 -10.51 -2.28 6.89
C PHE A 194 -10.12 -3.40 5.92
N GLN A 195 -9.28 -4.35 6.37
CA GLN A 195 -8.89 -5.50 5.54
C GLN A 195 -10.12 -6.32 5.12
N TYR A 196 -11.10 -6.48 6.01
CA TYR A 196 -12.39 -7.08 5.68
C TYR A 196 -13.17 -6.26 4.64
N LEU A 197 -13.28 -4.93 4.81
CA LEU A 197 -13.94 -4.02 3.87
C LEU A 197 -13.41 -4.22 2.44
N ILE A 198 -12.08 -4.19 2.29
CA ILE A 198 -11.44 -4.32 0.97
C ILE A 198 -11.33 -5.78 0.48
N GLY A 199 -11.77 -6.76 1.28
CA GLY A 199 -11.69 -8.18 0.93
C GLY A 199 -10.25 -8.68 0.84
N ASN A 200 -9.35 -8.14 1.65
CA ASN A 200 -7.96 -8.56 1.69
C ASN A 200 -7.72 -9.58 2.79
N THR A 201 -7.31 -10.78 2.39
CA THR A 201 -6.97 -11.87 3.31
C THR A 201 -5.48 -12.20 3.33
N ASP A 202 -4.65 -11.52 2.54
CA ASP A 202 -3.21 -11.79 2.45
C ASP A 202 -2.42 -10.89 3.39
N TRP A 203 -2.57 -11.09 4.70
CA TRP A 203 -1.84 -10.32 5.72
C TRP A 203 -1.63 -11.12 7.01
N SER A 204 -0.63 -10.74 7.80
CA SER A 204 -0.29 -11.37 9.08
C SER A 204 0.54 -10.44 9.95
N VAL A 205 0.06 -10.15 11.16
CA VAL A 205 0.86 -9.41 12.16
C VAL A 205 2.01 -10.28 12.66
N GLN A 206 1.74 -11.56 12.96
CA GLN A 206 2.75 -12.51 13.45
C GLN A 206 3.93 -12.65 12.50
N TYR A 207 3.70 -12.71 11.20
CA TYR A 207 4.75 -12.94 10.21
C TYR A 207 5.12 -11.69 9.41
N ARG A 208 4.57 -10.51 9.78
CA ARG A 208 4.72 -9.24 9.05
C ARG A 208 4.43 -9.37 7.54
N GLN A 209 3.58 -10.32 7.16
CA GLN A 209 3.09 -10.44 5.78
C GLN A 209 2.18 -9.25 5.53
N ASN A 210 2.55 -8.36 4.59
CA ASN A 210 1.77 -7.18 4.22
C ASN A 210 1.39 -6.27 5.42
N ILE A 211 2.19 -6.32 6.48
CA ILE A 211 2.09 -5.49 7.69
C ILE A 211 3.45 -4.86 8.00
N LYS A 212 3.46 -3.60 8.40
CA LYS A 212 4.58 -2.92 9.05
C LYS A 212 4.24 -2.61 10.49
N LEU A 213 5.20 -2.81 11.38
CA LEU A 213 5.04 -2.57 12.80
C LEU A 213 5.75 -1.29 13.17
N PHE A 214 5.12 -0.54 14.07
CA PHE A 214 5.65 0.66 14.67
C PHE A 214 5.40 0.62 16.16
N SER A 215 6.13 1.41 16.93
CA SER A 215 5.84 1.58 18.35
C SER A 215 6.25 2.95 18.86
N ASP A 216 5.81 3.29 20.06
CA ASP A 216 6.50 4.31 20.84
C ASP A 216 7.93 3.87 21.19
N GLN A 217 8.71 4.83 21.71
CA GLN A 217 10.11 4.63 22.11
C GLN A 217 10.30 3.51 23.15
N TYR A 218 9.27 3.21 23.95
CA TYR A 218 9.30 2.20 25.00
C TYR A 218 8.79 0.83 24.53
N GLN A 219 8.27 0.73 23.29
CA GLN A 219 7.66 -0.47 22.72
C GLN A 219 6.46 -1.01 23.51
N GLU A 220 5.77 -0.13 24.25
CA GLU A 220 4.57 -0.47 25.01
C GLU A 220 3.33 -0.32 24.13
N ASN A 221 3.35 0.64 23.20
CA ASN A 221 2.24 0.97 22.31
C ASN A 221 2.58 0.57 20.87
N ILE A 222 2.26 -0.66 20.51
CA ILE A 222 2.57 -1.22 19.18
C ILE A 222 1.41 -0.99 18.21
N VAL A 223 1.73 -0.54 17.00
CA VAL A 223 0.79 -0.29 15.91
C VAL A 223 1.14 -1.19 14.73
N ALA A 224 0.12 -1.79 14.11
CA ALA A 224 0.25 -2.53 12.86
C ALA A 224 -0.40 -1.75 11.71
N VAL A 225 0.41 -1.45 10.69
CA VAL A 225 -0.04 -0.71 9.50
C VAL A 225 -0.02 -1.64 8.28
N PRO A 226 -1.15 -1.81 7.58
CA PRO A 226 -1.24 -2.69 6.44
C PRO A 226 -0.71 -2.01 5.16
N TYR A 227 -0.17 -2.81 4.24
CA TYR A 227 0.31 -2.36 2.94
C TYR A 227 0.27 -3.52 1.92
N ASP A 228 0.53 -3.25 0.64
CA ASP A 228 0.50 -4.24 -0.46
C ASP A 228 -0.91 -4.83 -0.64
N PHE A 229 -1.79 -4.04 -1.27
CA PHE A 229 -3.23 -4.35 -1.40
C PHE A 229 -3.60 -4.99 -2.74
N ASP A 230 -2.63 -5.38 -3.55
CA ASP A 230 -2.85 -5.88 -4.91
C ASP A 230 -3.68 -7.18 -4.96
N HIS A 231 -3.65 -7.98 -3.88
CA HIS A 231 -4.45 -9.18 -3.69
C HIS A 231 -5.85 -8.95 -3.09
N ALA A 232 -6.22 -7.70 -2.79
CA ALA A 232 -7.52 -7.40 -2.20
C ALA A 232 -8.68 -7.59 -3.20
N GLY A 233 -9.82 -8.09 -2.72
CA GLY A 233 -11.04 -8.23 -3.50
C GLY A 233 -11.49 -6.93 -4.17
N ILE A 234 -11.35 -5.79 -3.49
CA ILE A 234 -11.70 -4.47 -4.05
C ILE A 234 -10.84 -4.11 -5.27
N VAL A 235 -9.56 -4.53 -5.30
CA VAL A 235 -8.67 -4.29 -6.45
C VAL A 235 -9.06 -5.19 -7.62
N SER A 236 -9.45 -6.44 -7.32
CA SER A 236 -9.89 -7.43 -8.29
C SER A 236 -8.86 -7.64 -9.41
N ALA A 237 -7.58 -7.71 -9.03
CA ALA A 237 -6.51 -8.01 -9.97
C ALA A 237 -6.64 -9.47 -10.49
N PRO A 238 -6.39 -9.73 -11.78
CA PRO A 238 -6.70 -11.01 -12.41
C PRO A 238 -5.76 -12.13 -11.98
N TYR A 239 -4.61 -11.77 -11.37
CA TYR A 239 -3.65 -12.70 -10.80
C TYR A 239 -3.91 -12.98 -9.32
N ALA A 240 -4.75 -12.19 -8.65
CA ALA A 240 -5.00 -12.31 -7.22
C ALA A 240 -5.79 -13.59 -6.93
N LYS A 241 -5.29 -14.38 -5.98
CA LYS A 241 -5.94 -15.61 -5.50
C LYS A 241 -5.87 -15.63 -3.99
N PRO A 242 -6.92 -16.11 -3.30
CA PRO A 242 -6.85 -16.30 -1.86
C PRO A 242 -5.80 -17.36 -1.53
N ALA A 243 -5.23 -17.27 -0.33
CA ALA A 243 -4.36 -18.33 0.17
C ALA A 243 -5.15 -19.65 0.29
N GLU A 244 -4.59 -20.75 -0.20
CA GLU A 244 -5.25 -22.06 -0.22
C GLU A 244 -5.77 -22.50 1.15
N ALA A 245 -5.00 -22.21 2.21
CA ALA A 245 -5.34 -22.51 3.58
C ALA A 245 -6.67 -21.87 4.06
N LEU A 246 -7.15 -20.82 3.38
CA LEU A 246 -8.42 -20.16 3.70
C LEU A 246 -9.63 -20.83 3.07
N LYS A 247 -9.43 -21.72 2.08
CA LYS A 247 -10.51 -22.43 1.35
C LYS A 247 -11.57 -21.48 0.77
N LEU A 248 -11.16 -20.29 0.35
CA LEU A 248 -12.01 -19.32 -0.35
C LEU A 248 -11.99 -19.59 -1.85
N SER A 249 -13.12 -19.41 -2.52
CA SER A 249 -13.19 -19.63 -3.97
C SER A 249 -12.63 -18.44 -4.77
N SER A 250 -12.65 -17.24 -4.18
CA SER A 250 -12.30 -15.99 -4.82
C SER A 250 -11.83 -14.95 -3.82
N VAL A 251 -10.95 -14.02 -4.23
CA VAL A 251 -10.58 -12.84 -3.44
C VAL A 251 -11.77 -11.87 -3.23
N LEU A 252 -12.86 -12.04 -3.99
CA LEU A 252 -14.08 -11.26 -3.79
C LEU A 252 -14.85 -11.71 -2.54
N GLU A 253 -14.65 -12.94 -2.06
CA GLU A 253 -15.24 -13.42 -0.81
C GLU A 253 -14.53 -12.76 0.38
N ARG A 254 -15.29 -12.03 1.21
CA ARG A 254 -14.73 -11.46 2.42
C ARG A 254 -14.54 -12.52 3.49
N ARG A 255 -13.46 -12.37 4.24
CA ARG A 255 -13.21 -13.17 5.44
C ARG A 255 -12.58 -12.29 6.50
N TYR A 256 -13.22 -12.17 7.65
CA TYR A 256 -12.60 -11.49 8.78
C TYR A 256 -11.52 -12.41 9.36
N ARG A 257 -10.31 -11.86 9.54
CA ARG A 257 -9.10 -12.57 9.97
C ARG A 257 -8.43 -11.93 11.19
N GLY A 258 -9.18 -11.15 11.96
CA GLY A 258 -8.72 -10.70 13.29
C GLY A 258 -8.58 -11.88 14.25
N TYR A 259 -7.99 -11.66 15.43
CA TYR A 259 -8.02 -12.68 16.49
C TYR A 259 -9.44 -12.85 17.05
N CYS A 260 -9.70 -13.98 17.72
CA CYS A 260 -11.02 -14.30 18.25
C CYS A 260 -11.47 -13.28 19.31
N ILE A 261 -12.60 -12.63 19.05
CA ILE A 261 -13.33 -11.79 19.99
C ILE A 261 -14.81 -12.20 19.91
N GLN A 262 -15.37 -12.70 21.00
CA GLN A 262 -16.80 -13.05 21.05
C GLN A 262 -17.70 -11.86 21.38
N ASP A 263 -17.15 -10.90 22.11
CA ASP A 263 -17.84 -9.71 22.59
C ASP A 263 -17.89 -8.64 21.48
N MET A 264 -19.08 -8.45 20.90
CA MET A 264 -19.28 -7.53 19.78
C MET A 264 -19.24 -6.05 20.20
N GLU A 265 -19.38 -5.72 21.49
CA GLU A 265 -19.29 -4.32 21.97
C GLU A 265 -17.91 -3.72 21.65
N LYS A 266 -16.88 -4.57 21.62
CA LYS A 266 -15.51 -4.16 21.26
C LYS A 266 -15.36 -3.64 19.82
N PHE A 267 -16.31 -3.95 18.94
CA PHE A 267 -16.29 -3.47 17.54
C PHE A 267 -17.12 -2.20 17.34
N GLU A 268 -17.96 -1.80 18.29
CA GLU A 268 -18.93 -0.70 18.09
C GLU A 268 -18.24 0.60 17.73
N HIS A 269 -17.20 0.99 18.49
CA HIS A 269 -16.43 2.20 18.19
C HIS A 269 -15.81 2.15 16.79
N VAL A 270 -15.27 0.99 16.39
CA VAL A 270 -14.66 0.83 15.06
C VAL A 270 -15.72 0.93 13.97
N PHE A 271 -16.87 0.26 14.11
CA PHE A 271 -17.96 0.37 13.14
C PHE A 271 -18.49 1.80 13.02
N THR A 272 -18.52 2.56 14.12
CA THR A 272 -18.84 4.00 14.09
C THR A 272 -17.87 4.77 13.20
N ILE A 273 -16.55 4.56 13.32
CA ILE A 273 -15.55 5.20 12.44
C ILE A 273 -15.87 4.94 10.95
N PHE A 274 -16.17 3.70 10.58
CA PHE A 274 -16.50 3.37 9.19
C PHE A 274 -17.83 3.97 8.72
N ASN A 275 -18.82 4.08 9.61
CA ASN A 275 -20.10 4.69 9.28
C ASN A 275 -20.00 6.22 9.15
N GLU A 276 -19.23 6.87 10.01
CA GLU A 276 -18.95 8.32 9.90
C GLU A 276 -18.19 8.66 8.63
N ARG A 277 -17.28 7.79 8.19
CA ARG A 277 -16.52 7.94 6.94
C ARG A 277 -17.23 7.40 5.70
N LYS A 278 -18.48 6.95 5.82
CA LYS A 278 -19.18 6.28 4.72
C LYS A 278 -19.29 7.17 3.48
N ASP A 279 -19.74 8.41 3.63
CA ASP A 279 -19.93 9.28 2.48
C ASP A 279 -18.58 9.65 1.83
N ASP A 280 -17.55 9.94 2.64
CA ASP A 280 -16.18 10.17 2.17
C ASP A 280 -15.63 8.97 1.38
N ILE A 281 -15.88 7.74 1.85
CA ILE A 281 -15.44 6.51 1.19
C ILE A 281 -16.16 6.32 -0.14
N TYR A 282 -17.46 6.64 -0.23
CA TYR A 282 -18.19 6.51 -1.49
C TYR A 282 -17.71 7.57 -2.48
N GLU A 283 -17.54 8.81 -2.01
CA GLU A 283 -17.08 9.93 -2.82
C GLU A 283 -15.67 9.71 -3.38
N LEU A 284 -14.80 9.07 -2.61
CA LEU A 284 -13.46 8.66 -3.06
C LEU A 284 -13.52 7.87 -4.39
N TYR A 285 -14.54 7.02 -4.57
CA TYR A 285 -14.71 6.24 -5.82
C TYR A 285 -15.57 6.96 -6.86
N THR A 286 -16.67 7.61 -6.47
CA THR A 286 -17.60 8.26 -7.41
C THR A 286 -17.04 9.54 -8.01
N GLY A 287 -16.24 10.29 -7.25
CA GLY A 287 -15.57 11.51 -7.69
C GLY A 287 -14.27 11.26 -8.46
N SER A 288 -13.87 9.99 -8.66
CA SER A 288 -12.61 9.67 -9.33
C SER A 288 -12.64 9.96 -10.83
N PRO A 289 -11.69 10.75 -11.36
CA PRO A 289 -11.51 10.90 -12.80
C PRO A 289 -10.70 9.75 -13.43
N TYR A 290 -10.17 8.83 -12.62
CA TYR A 290 -9.21 7.80 -13.06
C TYR A 290 -9.82 6.38 -13.08
N LEU A 291 -11.03 6.20 -12.55
CA LEU A 291 -11.69 4.90 -12.45
C LEU A 291 -12.76 4.71 -13.51
N GLU A 292 -12.82 3.49 -14.07
CA GLU A 292 -13.84 3.10 -15.04
C GLU A 292 -15.23 3.05 -14.39
N LYS A 293 -16.27 3.57 -15.06
CA LYS A 293 -17.65 3.58 -14.56
C LYS A 293 -18.16 2.18 -14.17
N SER A 294 -17.79 1.15 -14.94
CA SER A 294 -18.14 -0.25 -14.64
C SER A 294 -17.53 -0.72 -13.33
N TYR A 295 -16.27 -0.36 -13.08
CA TYR A 295 -15.58 -0.66 -11.82
C TYR A 295 -16.23 0.10 -10.66
N ILE A 296 -16.46 1.41 -10.78
CA ILE A 296 -17.15 2.21 -9.75
C ILE A 296 -18.46 1.54 -9.34
N ASN A 297 -19.33 1.19 -10.31
CA ASN A 297 -20.59 0.52 -10.03
C ASN A 297 -20.42 -0.82 -9.28
N SER A 298 -19.41 -1.62 -9.64
CA SER A 298 -19.11 -2.87 -8.95
C SER A 298 -18.58 -2.65 -7.53
N THR A 299 -17.73 -1.65 -7.34
CA THR A 299 -17.16 -1.28 -6.03
C THR A 299 -18.23 -0.75 -5.10
N LEU A 300 -19.16 0.09 -5.58
CA LEU A 300 -20.28 0.56 -4.77
C LEU A 300 -21.17 -0.60 -4.29
N LYS A 301 -21.43 -1.60 -5.14
CA LYS A 301 -22.13 -2.84 -4.71
C LYS A 301 -21.32 -3.59 -3.66
N TYR A 302 -20.00 -3.66 -3.83
CA TYR A 302 -19.10 -4.31 -2.89
C TYR A 302 -19.10 -3.59 -1.52
N LEU A 303 -19.03 -2.27 -1.50
CA LEU A 303 -19.11 -1.43 -0.29
C LEU A 303 -20.49 -1.53 0.37
N ASN A 304 -21.58 -1.49 -0.40
CA ASN A 304 -22.93 -1.67 0.12
C ASN A 304 -23.07 -3.00 0.89
N ALA A 305 -22.48 -4.08 0.38
CA ALA A 305 -22.48 -5.36 1.08
C ALA A 305 -21.71 -5.31 2.41
N PHE A 306 -20.58 -4.60 2.48
CA PHE A 306 -19.85 -4.38 3.73
C PHE A 306 -20.69 -3.60 4.75
N TYR A 307 -21.29 -2.48 4.33
CA TYR A 307 -22.12 -1.66 5.22
C TYR A 307 -23.37 -2.39 5.71
N ARG A 308 -23.97 -3.25 4.88
CA ARG A 308 -25.06 -4.13 5.31
C ARG A 308 -24.61 -5.11 6.41
N THR A 309 -23.39 -5.63 6.33
CA THR A 309 -22.83 -6.52 7.34
C THR A 309 -22.61 -5.79 8.66
N ILE A 310 -21.84 -4.70 8.67
CA ILE A 310 -21.47 -4.02 9.92
C ILE A 310 -22.67 -3.36 10.62
N ASN A 311 -23.71 -2.96 9.86
CA ASN A 311 -24.92 -2.34 10.39
C ASN A 311 -26.04 -3.33 10.73
N SER A 312 -25.75 -4.63 10.70
CA SER A 312 -26.69 -5.67 11.15
C SER A 312 -26.04 -6.44 12.29
N PRO A 313 -26.52 -6.31 13.54
CA PRO A 313 -25.93 -7.03 14.69
C PRO A 313 -25.81 -8.53 14.46
N ARG A 314 -26.80 -9.13 13.81
CA ARG A 314 -26.80 -10.56 13.45
C ARG A 314 -25.69 -10.90 12.45
N LEU A 315 -25.55 -10.14 11.36
CA LEU A 315 -24.54 -10.42 10.34
C LEU A 315 -23.14 -10.10 10.85
N ALA A 316 -22.97 -8.98 11.54
CA ALA A 316 -21.72 -8.59 12.17
C ALA A 316 -21.23 -9.67 13.14
N LYS A 317 -22.12 -10.20 14.00
CA LYS A 317 -21.75 -11.31 14.88
C LYS A 317 -21.25 -12.51 14.10
N VAL A 318 -21.98 -12.98 13.08
CA VAL A 318 -21.56 -14.13 12.27
C VAL A 318 -20.18 -13.92 11.64
N GLU A 319 -19.95 -12.75 11.04
CA GLU A 319 -18.72 -12.49 10.28
C GLU A 319 -17.52 -12.19 11.17
N PHE A 320 -17.69 -11.36 12.21
CA PHE A 320 -16.57 -10.88 13.03
C PHE A 320 -16.21 -11.80 14.20
N THR A 321 -17.10 -12.71 14.61
CA THR A 321 -16.72 -13.81 15.52
C THR A 321 -16.24 -15.05 14.77
N TYR A 322 -16.20 -15.06 13.44
CA TYR A 322 -15.74 -16.21 12.64
C TYR A 322 -14.35 -16.74 13.04
N PRO A 323 -13.36 -15.92 13.44
CA PRO A 323 -12.09 -16.43 13.95
C PRO A 323 -12.19 -17.24 15.25
N CYS A 324 -13.32 -17.20 15.96
CA CYS A 324 -13.57 -18.01 17.14
C CYS A 324 -14.09 -19.42 16.81
N ASP A 325 -14.48 -19.68 15.56
CA ASP A 325 -14.89 -21.00 15.12
C ASP A 325 -13.67 -21.92 14.96
N PRO A 326 -13.54 -22.98 15.78
CA PRO A 326 -12.40 -23.90 15.71
C PRO A 326 -12.39 -24.72 14.40
N GLU A 327 -13.55 -24.91 13.76
CA GLU A 327 -13.67 -25.65 12.49
C GLU A 327 -13.52 -24.72 11.26
N GLY A 328 -13.62 -23.41 11.48
CA GLY A 328 -13.48 -22.38 10.45
C GLY A 328 -12.03 -22.13 10.05
N THR A 329 -11.82 -21.37 8.97
CA THR A 329 -10.46 -20.98 8.54
C THR A 329 -10.09 -19.54 8.93
N GLY A 330 -10.86 -18.92 9.82
CA GLY A 330 -10.68 -17.52 10.24
C GLY A 330 -9.46 -17.30 11.11
N HIS A 331 -9.10 -18.30 11.91
CA HIS A 331 -7.94 -18.32 12.80
C HIS A 331 -6.63 -18.71 12.10
N VAL A 332 -6.69 -19.08 10.82
CA VAL A 332 -5.50 -19.49 10.04
C VAL A 332 -4.54 -18.31 9.94
N VAL A 333 -3.29 -18.53 10.36
CA VAL A 333 -2.22 -17.52 10.28
C VAL A 333 -1.44 -17.70 8.96
N ILE A 334 -1.51 -16.69 8.10
CA ILE A 334 -0.71 -16.66 6.86
C ILE A 334 0.76 -16.37 7.21
N LYS A 335 1.66 -17.23 6.71
CA LYS A 335 3.11 -17.13 6.98
C LYS A 335 3.88 -16.35 5.92
N GLY A 336 3.20 -15.88 4.88
CA GLY A 336 3.81 -15.33 3.67
C GLY A 336 4.50 -16.39 2.82
N LEU A 337 4.87 -16.00 1.60
CA LEU A 337 5.80 -16.79 0.78
C LEU A 337 7.19 -16.62 1.41
N ARG A 338 7.59 -17.53 2.31
CA ARG A 338 9.00 -17.63 2.68
C ARG A 338 9.76 -18.01 1.41
N GLU A 339 10.91 -17.39 1.19
CA GLU A 339 11.95 -18.07 0.43
C GLU A 339 12.16 -19.39 1.18
N ILE A 340 11.88 -20.49 0.50
CA ILE A 340 12.35 -21.79 0.94
C ILE A 340 13.86 -21.60 0.97
N GLU A 341 14.44 -21.44 2.16
CA GLU A 341 15.85 -21.77 2.34
C GLU A 341 15.92 -23.23 1.91
N ASP A 342 16.54 -23.47 0.75
CA ASP A 342 16.90 -24.79 0.28
C ASP A 342 17.68 -25.47 1.41
N GLN A 343 16.99 -26.32 2.18
CA GLN A 343 17.63 -27.39 2.92
C GLN A 343 17.86 -28.50 1.91
N ASP A 344 19.05 -28.48 1.31
CA ASP A 344 19.83 -29.66 0.94
C ASP A 344 21.33 -29.32 1.00
#